data_AF-A6TQF5-F1
#
_entry.id   AF-A6TQF5-F1
#
_cell.length_a   1.000
_cell.length_b   1.000
_cell.length_c   1.000
_cell.angle_alpha   90.00
_cell.angle_beta   90.00
_cell.angle_gamma   90.00
#
_symmetry.space_group_name_H-M   'P 1'
#
loop_
_entity.id
_entity.type
_entity.pdbx_description
1 polymer ?
#
loop_
_entity_poly.entity_id
_entity_poly.type
_entity_poly.pdbx_seq_one_letter_code
_entity_poly.pdbx_strand_id
1 'polypeptide(L)'
;MTETLGKIISKEKRDMVGEILLGIFGTEMCNLIKKALKDSLVDRDEDLIERIHSSIEEASKVFFEVYGSQFGKPSSSFLARQSNIEVIVKSIFYGSNFELSNELWPEGFDGAADASRQSLDFFVDKLNEIMMKDFRLNQIITEKKHISENEKNFKDIMELLGTLTQQGKTLENNKNFNNWIMKDEYGKESKIIEGKQYRKKFPNGLDYKYMFKDDLIYVEILDLHGQKSYYELDINGNVKDSKFPYELSEYKLIVAEDQIVNKNIFKLPNGFYREAYKLKWNKQADVIFNQKGEIQHINLRGGWEVKHLEKVITPKY
;
A
#
# COMPACT_ATOMS: atom_id res chain seq x y z
N MET A 1 -41.62 -34.79 20.68
CA MET A 1 -40.47 -35.63 20.25
C MET A 1 -39.95 -35.27 18.84
N THR A 2 -40.37 -34.14 18.26
CA THR A 2 -40.01 -33.71 16.90
C THR A 2 -39.10 -32.48 16.85
N GLU A 3 -38.93 -31.73 17.95
CA GLU A 3 -38.01 -30.59 18.02
C GLU A 3 -36.55 -30.97 18.29
N THR A 4 -36.29 -32.14 18.86
CA THR A 4 -34.93 -32.58 19.19
C THR A 4 -34.18 -33.10 17.97
N LEU A 5 -34.88 -33.68 16.98
CA LEU A 5 -34.29 -34.18 15.73
C LEU A 5 -33.88 -33.04 14.77
N GLY A 6 -34.62 -31.92 14.75
CA GLY A 6 -34.28 -30.76 13.91
C GLY A 6 -33.01 -30.02 14.35
N LYS A 7 -32.69 -30.01 15.65
CA LYS A 7 -31.46 -29.43 16.20
C LYS A 7 -30.25 -30.36 16.11
N ILE A 8 -30.44 -31.68 16.09
CA ILE A 8 -29.34 -32.64 15.92
C ILE A 8 -28.89 -32.66 14.45
N ILE A 9 -29.83 -32.65 13.50
CA ILE A 9 -29.53 -32.62 12.05
C ILE A 9 -28.86 -31.28 11.63
N SER A 10 -29.19 -30.16 12.29
CA SER A 10 -28.53 -28.87 11.99
C SER A 10 -27.16 -28.72 12.66
N LYS A 11 -26.89 -29.49 13.72
CA LYS A 11 -25.58 -29.51 14.40
C LYS A 11 -24.60 -30.44 13.68
N GLU A 12 -25.04 -31.62 13.23
CA GLU A 12 -24.23 -32.54 12.41
C GLU A 12 -23.89 -31.97 11.02
N LYS A 13 -24.81 -31.21 10.39
CA LYS A 13 -24.50 -30.52 9.12
C LYS A 13 -23.53 -29.34 9.27
N ARG A 14 -23.40 -28.75 10.47
CA ARG A 14 -22.48 -27.64 10.75
C ARG A 14 -21.03 -28.10 10.93
N ASP A 15 -20.80 -29.30 11.46
CA ASP A 15 -19.45 -29.88 11.60
C ASP A 15 -18.90 -30.40 10.26
N MET A 16 -19.77 -30.95 9.40
CA MET A 16 -19.34 -31.58 8.14
C MET A 16 -18.80 -30.58 7.08
N VAL A 17 -19.21 -29.30 7.11
CA VAL A 17 -18.71 -28.26 6.18
C VAL A 17 -17.31 -27.78 6.58
N GLY A 18 -17.06 -27.63 7.89
CA GLY A 18 -15.73 -27.36 8.42
C GLY A 18 -14.77 -28.54 8.19
N GLU A 19 -15.23 -29.78 8.38
CA GLU A 19 -14.42 -30.99 8.16
C GLU A 19 -14.04 -31.22 6.69
N ILE A 20 -14.87 -30.83 5.72
CA ILE A 20 -14.56 -30.98 4.28
C ILE A 20 -13.57 -29.89 3.81
N LEU A 21 -13.67 -28.68 4.35
CA LEU A 21 -12.69 -27.61 4.08
C LEU A 21 -11.35 -27.90 4.80
N LEU A 22 -11.39 -28.40 6.05
CA LEU A 22 -10.21 -28.83 6.80
C LEU A 22 -9.50 -30.05 6.17
N GLY A 23 -10.27 -31.02 5.66
CA GLY A 23 -9.75 -32.32 5.20
C GLY A 23 -9.16 -32.33 3.79
N ILE A 24 -9.72 -31.55 2.85
CA ILE A 24 -9.27 -31.53 1.45
C ILE A 24 -8.51 -30.24 1.12
N PHE A 25 -8.87 -29.11 1.76
CA PHE A 25 -8.29 -27.81 1.47
C PHE A 25 -7.31 -27.32 2.53
N GLY A 26 -7.41 -27.72 3.80
CA GLY A 26 -6.58 -27.13 4.87
C GLY A 26 -5.07 -27.18 4.59
N THR A 27 -4.54 -28.32 4.13
CA THR A 27 -3.11 -28.46 3.82
C THR A 27 -2.72 -27.78 2.52
N GLU A 28 -3.53 -27.95 1.46
CA GLU A 28 -3.24 -27.37 0.14
C GLU A 28 -3.41 -25.85 0.15
N MET A 29 -4.46 -25.34 0.79
CA MET A 29 -4.69 -23.92 1.04
C MET A 29 -3.61 -23.31 1.92
N CYS A 30 -3.18 -23.98 2.99
CA CYS A 30 -2.00 -23.53 3.75
C CYS A 30 -0.75 -23.50 2.87
N ASN A 31 -0.54 -24.49 1.99
CA ASN A 31 0.58 -24.52 1.05
C ASN A 31 0.47 -23.42 0.00
N LEU A 32 -0.74 -23.08 -0.46
CA LEU A 32 -1.01 -22.00 -1.42
C LEU A 32 -0.81 -20.64 -0.79
N ILE A 33 -1.26 -20.45 0.46
CA ILE A 33 -0.98 -19.25 1.23
C ILE A 33 0.55 -19.14 1.40
N LYS A 34 1.23 -20.19 1.89
CA LYS A 34 2.70 -20.22 2.00
C LYS A 34 3.40 -19.89 0.69
N LYS A 35 2.96 -20.46 -0.43
CA LYS A 35 3.53 -20.21 -1.77
C LYS A 35 3.30 -18.77 -2.22
N ALA A 36 2.12 -18.20 -1.99
CA ALA A 36 1.82 -16.80 -2.29
C ALA A 36 2.59 -15.83 -1.37
N LEU A 37 2.91 -16.25 -0.14
CA LEU A 37 3.73 -15.51 0.82
C LEU A 37 5.24 -15.63 0.57
N LYS A 38 5.67 -16.67 -0.14
CA LYS A 38 7.07 -16.90 -0.52
C LYS A 38 7.63 -15.76 -1.37
N ASP A 39 6.79 -15.16 -2.21
CA ASP A 39 7.14 -14.01 -3.04
C ASP A 39 7.10 -12.67 -2.25
N SER A 40 6.48 -12.64 -1.05
CA SER A 40 6.31 -11.44 -0.21
C SER A 40 7.21 -11.37 1.03
N LEU A 41 8.23 -12.23 1.14
CA LEU A 41 9.17 -12.35 2.28
C LEU A 41 8.54 -12.79 3.62
N VAL A 42 7.26 -13.21 3.64
CA VAL A 42 6.52 -13.63 4.86
C VAL A 42 6.64 -15.14 5.12
N ASP A 43 7.71 -15.76 4.63
CA ASP A 43 7.89 -17.21 4.44
C ASP A 43 7.87 -18.06 5.74
N ARG A 44 7.59 -17.46 6.92
CA ARG A 44 7.62 -18.11 8.24
C ARG A 44 6.53 -17.65 9.22
N ASP A 45 5.54 -16.87 8.79
CA ASP A 45 4.52 -16.36 9.72
C ASP A 45 3.30 -17.30 9.79
N GLU A 46 3.45 -18.39 10.54
CA GLU A 46 2.41 -19.41 10.70
C GLU A 46 1.12 -18.82 11.30
N ASP A 47 1.23 -17.85 12.22
CA ASP A 47 0.08 -17.14 12.80
C ASP A 47 -0.69 -16.34 11.72
N LEU A 48 0.02 -15.62 10.83
CA LEU A 48 -0.64 -14.89 9.75
C LEU A 48 -1.31 -15.84 8.75
N ILE A 49 -0.66 -16.96 8.42
CA ILE A 49 -1.22 -17.99 7.54
C ILE A 49 -2.53 -18.53 8.14
N GLU A 50 -2.52 -18.85 9.43
CA GLU A 50 -3.69 -19.36 10.15
C GLU A 50 -4.83 -18.34 10.19
N ARG A 51 -4.53 -17.06 10.40
CA ARG A 51 -5.53 -15.97 10.37
C ARG A 51 -6.19 -15.81 9.01
N ILE A 52 -5.40 -15.85 7.93
CA ILE A 52 -5.90 -15.76 6.55
C ILE A 52 -6.78 -16.97 6.24
N HIS A 53 -6.30 -18.16 6.57
CA HIS A 53 -7.06 -19.40 6.40
C HIS A 53 -8.41 -19.31 7.13
N SER A 54 -8.38 -18.96 8.41
CA SER A 54 -9.59 -18.85 9.25
C SER A 54 -10.58 -17.81 8.71
N SER A 55 -10.09 -16.68 8.21
CA SER A 55 -10.95 -15.63 7.65
C SER A 55 -11.66 -16.08 6.37
N ILE A 56 -10.95 -16.78 5.49
CA ILE A 56 -11.53 -17.33 4.25
C ILE A 56 -12.52 -18.45 4.58
N GLU A 57 -12.22 -19.30 5.55
CA GLU A 57 -13.11 -20.37 6.00
C GLU A 57 -14.41 -19.79 6.58
N GLU A 58 -14.32 -18.80 7.46
CA GLU A 58 -15.48 -18.14 8.05
C GLU A 58 -16.32 -17.42 6.98
N ALA A 59 -15.69 -16.72 6.03
CA ALA A 59 -16.39 -16.07 4.93
C ALA A 59 -17.11 -17.08 4.01
N SER A 60 -16.44 -18.21 3.73
CA SER A 60 -17.00 -19.29 2.93
C SER A 60 -18.20 -19.92 3.63
N LYS A 61 -18.11 -20.13 4.94
CA LYS A 61 -19.23 -20.63 5.75
C LYS A 61 -20.44 -19.71 5.66
N VAL A 62 -20.25 -18.41 5.85
CA VAL A 62 -21.34 -17.42 5.74
C VAL A 62 -21.94 -17.42 4.33
N PHE A 63 -21.11 -17.56 3.29
CA PHE A 63 -21.59 -17.67 1.91
C PHE A 63 -22.50 -18.88 1.70
N PHE A 64 -22.09 -20.07 2.15
CA PHE A 64 -22.90 -21.29 2.00
C PHE A 64 -24.11 -21.33 2.93
N GLU A 65 -24.10 -20.62 4.06
CA GLU A 65 -25.28 -20.42 4.89
C GLU A 65 -26.37 -19.61 4.16
N VAL A 66 -25.98 -18.64 3.34
CA VAL A 66 -26.91 -17.79 2.58
C VAL A 66 -27.38 -18.46 1.28
N TYR A 67 -26.45 -18.99 0.48
CA TYR A 67 -26.75 -19.50 -0.86
C TYR A 67 -26.94 -21.02 -0.93
N GLY A 68 -26.71 -21.74 0.18
CA GLY A 68 -26.81 -23.20 0.20
C GLY A 68 -25.90 -23.83 -0.85
N SER A 69 -26.41 -24.82 -1.59
CA SER A 69 -25.66 -25.50 -2.65
C SER A 69 -25.91 -24.93 -4.05
N GLN A 70 -26.49 -23.73 -4.16
CA GLN A 70 -26.89 -23.14 -5.45
C GLN A 70 -25.71 -23.01 -6.42
N PHE A 71 -24.53 -22.65 -5.91
CA PHE A 71 -23.29 -22.46 -6.68
C PHE A 71 -22.30 -23.62 -6.46
N GLY A 72 -22.83 -24.81 -6.25
CA GLY A 72 -22.04 -25.99 -5.88
C GLY A 72 -21.86 -26.16 -4.37
N LYS A 73 -21.15 -27.22 -3.99
CA LYS A 73 -20.75 -27.50 -2.61
C LYS A 73 -19.38 -26.89 -2.33
N PRO A 74 -18.91 -26.79 -1.07
CA PRO A 74 -17.57 -26.32 -0.76
C PRO A 74 -16.45 -26.96 -1.59
N SER A 75 -16.58 -28.25 -1.94
CA SER A 75 -15.62 -28.98 -2.75
C SER A 75 -15.77 -28.81 -4.27
N SER A 76 -16.85 -28.19 -4.74
CA SER A 76 -17.20 -28.09 -6.16
C SER A 76 -17.62 -26.69 -6.59
N SER A 77 -17.55 -25.69 -5.72
CA SER A 77 -17.90 -24.31 -6.03
C SER A 77 -16.69 -23.56 -6.62
N PHE A 78 -16.91 -22.31 -6.99
CA PHE A 78 -15.82 -21.41 -7.37
C PHE A 78 -14.74 -21.25 -6.28
N LEU A 79 -15.09 -21.42 -4.99
CA LEU A 79 -14.14 -21.33 -3.87
C LEU A 79 -13.23 -22.56 -3.77
N ALA A 80 -13.63 -23.69 -4.37
CA ALA A 80 -12.80 -24.88 -4.48
C ALA A 80 -11.64 -24.71 -5.46
N ARG A 81 -11.66 -23.65 -6.29
CA ARG A 81 -10.61 -23.41 -7.28
C ARG A 81 -9.38 -22.84 -6.62
N GLN A 82 -8.27 -23.55 -6.79
CA GLN A 82 -6.94 -23.06 -6.42
C GLN A 82 -6.65 -21.66 -6.95
N SER A 83 -7.00 -21.37 -8.21
CA SER A 83 -6.77 -20.04 -8.82
C SER A 83 -7.48 -18.92 -8.06
N ASN A 84 -8.70 -19.16 -7.58
CA ASN A 84 -9.46 -18.18 -6.81
C ASN A 84 -8.86 -17.98 -5.42
N ILE A 85 -8.42 -19.06 -4.76
CA ILE A 85 -7.70 -18.98 -3.48
C ILE A 85 -6.41 -18.17 -3.64
N GLU A 86 -5.63 -18.41 -4.69
CA GLU A 86 -4.40 -17.64 -4.96
C GLU A 86 -4.68 -16.15 -5.17
N VAL A 87 -5.74 -15.81 -5.91
CA VAL A 87 -6.16 -14.42 -6.14
C VAL A 87 -6.63 -13.76 -4.84
N ILE A 88 -7.40 -14.46 -4.02
CA ILE A 88 -7.84 -13.99 -2.69
C ILE A 88 -6.63 -13.68 -1.82
N VAL A 89 -5.69 -14.62 -1.70
CA VAL A 89 -4.50 -14.41 -0.86
C VAL A 89 -3.66 -13.25 -1.40
N LYS A 90 -3.42 -13.20 -2.72
CA LYS A 90 -2.70 -12.08 -3.34
C LYS A 90 -3.37 -10.73 -3.10
N SER A 91 -4.70 -10.68 -3.05
CA SER A 91 -5.45 -9.45 -2.81
C SER A 91 -5.24 -8.86 -1.40
N ILE A 92 -4.76 -9.65 -0.43
CA ILE A 92 -4.49 -9.18 0.94
C ILE A 92 -3.16 -8.41 1.00
N PHE A 93 -2.17 -8.78 0.19
CA PHE A 93 -0.81 -8.27 0.28
C PHE A 93 -0.53 -7.08 -0.65
N TYR A 94 0.59 -6.41 -0.40
CA TYR A 94 1.06 -5.26 -1.17
C TYR A 94 1.35 -5.63 -2.64
N GLY A 95 1.12 -4.69 -3.57
CA GLY A 95 1.43 -4.85 -5.00
C GLY A 95 0.29 -5.37 -5.89
N SER A 96 -0.83 -5.81 -5.30
CA SER A 96 -2.04 -6.19 -6.03
C SER A 96 -3.05 -5.03 -6.04
N ASN A 97 -3.16 -4.35 -7.19
CA ASN A 97 -4.03 -3.20 -7.41
C ASN A 97 -5.32 -3.56 -8.19
N PHE A 98 -5.83 -4.77 -8.00
CA PHE A 98 -7.06 -5.24 -8.65
C PHE A 98 -8.22 -5.32 -7.68
N GLU A 99 -9.43 -5.19 -8.20
CA GLU A 99 -10.67 -5.42 -7.45
C GLU A 99 -10.94 -6.93 -7.39
N LEU A 100 -10.92 -7.50 -6.19
CA LEU A 100 -10.97 -8.95 -5.99
C LEU A 100 -12.17 -9.61 -6.69
N SER A 101 -13.35 -9.00 -6.62
CA SER A 101 -14.55 -9.56 -7.24
C SER A 101 -14.48 -9.66 -8.77
N ASN A 102 -13.65 -8.84 -9.44
CA ASN A 102 -13.43 -8.91 -10.89
C ASN A 102 -12.47 -10.04 -11.29
N GLU A 103 -11.59 -10.45 -10.39
CA GLU A 103 -10.56 -11.45 -10.66
C GLU A 103 -10.97 -12.87 -10.25
N LEU A 104 -12.07 -13.01 -9.49
CA LEU A 104 -12.64 -14.30 -9.13
C LEU A 104 -13.32 -14.94 -10.34
N TRP A 105 -12.93 -16.17 -10.66
CA TRP A 105 -13.59 -16.95 -11.69
C TRP A 105 -14.90 -17.50 -11.13
N PRO A 106 -16.06 -17.26 -11.78
CA PRO A 106 -17.36 -17.64 -11.24
C PRO A 106 -17.65 -19.15 -11.34
N GLU A 107 -16.91 -19.88 -12.18
CA GLU A 107 -17.15 -21.28 -12.52
C GLU A 107 -16.80 -22.23 -11.37
N GLY A 108 -17.71 -23.16 -11.06
CA GLY A 108 -17.45 -24.30 -10.19
C GLY A 108 -16.99 -25.55 -10.94
N PHE A 109 -16.96 -26.68 -10.23
CA PHE A 109 -16.72 -28.03 -10.77
C PHE A 109 -18.00 -28.86 -10.77
N ASP A 110 -17.96 -30.04 -11.39
CA ASP A 110 -19.04 -31.04 -11.37
C ASP A 110 -20.41 -30.52 -11.84
N GLY A 111 -20.41 -29.57 -12.78
CA GLY A 111 -21.65 -28.96 -13.30
C GLY A 111 -22.36 -28.03 -12.33
N ALA A 112 -21.66 -27.55 -11.29
CA ALA A 112 -22.15 -26.47 -10.44
C ALA A 112 -22.47 -25.23 -11.27
N ALA A 113 -23.55 -24.53 -10.90
CA ALA A 113 -23.91 -23.27 -11.55
C ALA A 113 -22.87 -22.19 -11.23
N ASP A 114 -22.56 -21.37 -12.23
CA ASP A 114 -21.64 -20.26 -12.09
C ASP A 114 -22.14 -19.26 -11.05
N ALA A 115 -21.23 -18.78 -10.21
CA ALA A 115 -21.50 -17.71 -9.26
C ALA A 115 -21.90 -16.43 -10.00
N SER A 116 -23.04 -15.85 -9.63
CA SER A 116 -23.45 -14.56 -10.17
C SER A 116 -22.54 -13.46 -9.64
N ARG A 117 -22.47 -12.33 -10.34
CA ARG A 117 -21.68 -11.18 -9.88
C ARG A 117 -22.06 -10.74 -8.46
N GLN A 118 -23.35 -10.69 -8.17
CA GLN A 118 -23.87 -10.35 -6.85
C GLN A 118 -23.39 -11.33 -5.76
N SER A 119 -23.30 -12.63 -6.06
CA SER A 119 -22.81 -13.62 -5.11
C SER A 119 -21.29 -13.52 -4.88
N LEU A 120 -20.52 -13.18 -5.91
CA LEU A 120 -19.09 -12.91 -5.78
C LEU A 120 -18.84 -11.66 -4.92
N ASP A 121 -19.56 -10.57 -5.19
CA ASP A 121 -19.46 -9.34 -4.40
C ASP A 121 -19.85 -9.61 -2.94
N PHE A 122 -20.91 -10.38 -2.69
CA PHE A 122 -21.30 -10.78 -1.34
C PHE A 122 -20.19 -11.54 -0.60
N PHE A 123 -19.52 -12.49 -1.26
CA PHE A 123 -18.41 -13.22 -0.66
C PHE A 123 -17.25 -12.28 -0.32
N VAL A 124 -16.86 -11.40 -1.25
CA VAL A 124 -15.78 -10.44 -1.05
C VAL A 124 -16.08 -9.47 0.09
N ASP A 125 -17.31 -8.95 0.16
CA ASP A 125 -17.74 -8.08 1.25
C ASP A 125 -17.66 -8.77 2.61
N LYS A 126 -18.08 -10.04 2.69
CA LYS A 126 -18.01 -10.80 3.93
C LYS A 126 -16.59 -11.16 4.34
N LEU A 127 -15.76 -11.52 3.37
CA LEU A 127 -14.34 -11.75 3.62
C LEU A 127 -13.68 -10.48 4.17
N ASN A 128 -13.94 -9.32 3.56
CA ASN A 128 -13.43 -8.03 4.06
C ASN A 128 -13.94 -7.72 5.47
N GLU A 129 -15.24 -7.90 5.74
CA GLU A 129 -15.81 -7.67 7.06
C GLU A 129 -15.13 -8.53 8.14
N ILE A 130 -14.88 -9.81 7.85
CA ILE A 130 -14.23 -10.75 8.77
C ILE A 130 -12.75 -10.37 8.98
N MET A 131 -12.01 -10.10 7.91
CA MET A 131 -10.61 -9.70 8.01
C MET A 131 -10.42 -8.38 8.76
N MET A 132 -11.35 -7.43 8.63
CA MET A 132 -11.30 -6.16 9.37
C MET A 132 -11.57 -6.31 10.88
N LYS A 133 -12.18 -7.42 11.32
CA LYS A 133 -12.34 -7.75 12.75
C LYS A 133 -11.07 -8.35 13.36
N ASP A 134 -10.23 -8.99 12.55
CA ASP A 134 -8.91 -9.44 12.99
C ASP A 134 -7.94 -8.26 13.03
N PHE A 135 -7.35 -7.99 14.20
CA PHE A 135 -6.49 -6.83 14.42
C PHE A 135 -5.30 -6.80 13.44
N ARG A 136 -4.68 -7.95 13.17
CA ARG A 136 -3.46 -8.05 12.37
C ARG A 136 -3.76 -7.91 10.88
N LEU A 137 -4.81 -8.56 10.39
CA LEU A 137 -5.25 -8.44 9.00
C LEU A 137 -5.79 -7.04 8.70
N ASN A 138 -6.54 -6.45 9.63
CA ASN A 138 -6.99 -5.07 9.53
C ASN A 138 -5.80 -4.10 9.36
N GLN A 139 -4.74 -4.28 10.13
CA GLN A 139 -3.53 -3.47 9.99
C GLN A 139 -2.93 -3.60 8.58
N ILE A 140 -2.76 -4.81 8.06
CA ILE A 140 -2.22 -5.07 6.71
C ILE A 140 -3.10 -4.41 5.63
N ILE A 141 -4.42 -4.59 5.71
CA ILE A 141 -5.38 -4.04 4.74
C ILE A 141 -5.40 -2.50 4.78
N THR A 142 -5.37 -1.93 5.98
CA THR A 142 -5.34 -0.48 6.18
C THR A 142 -4.04 0.12 5.65
N GLU A 143 -2.90 -0.49 5.96
CA GLU A 143 -1.60 -0.08 5.40
C GLU A 143 -1.57 -0.19 3.88
N LYS A 144 -2.09 -1.28 3.30
CA LYS A 144 -2.21 -1.45 1.85
C LYS A 144 -3.05 -0.34 1.22
N LYS A 145 -4.17 0.02 1.84
CA LYS A 145 -5.04 1.11 1.36
C LYS A 145 -4.29 2.44 1.37
N HIS A 146 -3.57 2.75 2.45
CA HIS A 146 -2.74 3.95 2.54
C HIS A 146 -1.63 3.97 1.49
N ILE A 147 -0.99 2.83 1.21
CA ILE A 147 0.02 2.73 0.15
C ILE A 147 -0.59 2.98 -1.23
N SER A 148 -1.73 2.38 -1.54
CA SER A 148 -2.43 2.60 -2.81
C SER A 148 -2.88 4.06 -2.98
N GLU A 149 -3.38 4.69 -1.91
CA GLU A 149 -3.71 6.11 -1.88
C GLU A 149 -2.46 6.97 -2.12
N ASN A 150 -1.33 6.64 -1.49
CA ASN A 150 -0.07 7.35 -1.68
C ASN A 150 0.54 7.16 -3.08
N GLU A 151 0.46 5.97 -3.66
CA GLU A 151 0.90 5.71 -5.04
C GLU A 151 0.04 6.47 -6.06
N LYS A 152 -1.28 6.52 -5.85
CA LYS A 152 -2.18 7.34 -6.64
C LYS A 152 -1.85 8.82 -6.51
N ASN A 153 -1.63 9.31 -5.29
CA ASN A 153 -1.20 10.69 -5.04
C ASN A 153 0.13 11.00 -5.74
N PHE A 154 1.10 10.08 -5.69
CA PHE A 154 2.38 10.24 -6.38
C PHE A 154 2.23 10.22 -7.90
N LYS A 155 1.36 9.37 -8.44
CA LYS A 155 1.03 9.34 -9.87
C LYS A 155 0.34 10.63 -10.32
N ASP A 156 -0.61 11.14 -9.54
CA ASP A 156 -1.29 12.41 -9.81
C ASP A 156 -0.30 13.59 -9.76
N ILE A 157 0.69 13.55 -8.85
CA ILE A 157 1.82 14.49 -8.82
C ILE A 157 2.68 14.37 -10.09
N MET A 158 3.05 13.15 -10.48
CA MET A 158 3.86 12.91 -11.67
C MET A 158 3.12 13.23 -12.97
N GLU A 159 1.80 13.11 -13.00
CA GLU A 159 0.95 13.50 -14.12
C GLU A 159 0.78 15.03 -14.19
N LEU A 160 0.66 15.69 -13.04
CA LEU A 160 0.74 17.16 -12.94
C LEU A 160 2.10 17.66 -13.44
N LEU A 161 3.20 17.06 -12.95
CA LEU A 161 4.55 17.39 -13.40
C LEU A 161 4.77 17.02 -14.86
N GLY A 162 4.17 15.92 -15.33
CA GLY A 162 4.22 15.42 -16.70
C GLY A 162 3.49 16.33 -17.68
N THR A 163 2.32 16.84 -17.32
CA THR A 163 1.58 17.83 -18.11
C THR A 163 2.32 19.17 -18.17
N LEU A 164 2.92 19.60 -17.06
CA LEU A 164 3.77 20.80 -17.01
C LEU A 164 5.06 20.62 -17.84
N THR A 165 5.69 19.44 -17.79
CA THR A 165 6.95 19.15 -18.52
C THR A 165 6.73 18.77 -19.97
N GLN A 166 5.61 18.16 -20.38
CA GLN A 166 5.28 17.97 -21.80
C GLN A 166 5.04 19.31 -22.50
N GLN A 167 4.46 20.29 -21.80
CA GLN A 167 4.38 21.67 -22.31
C GLN A 167 5.75 22.36 -22.36
N GLY A 168 6.69 21.99 -21.48
CA GLY A 168 8.09 22.42 -21.52
C GLY A 168 8.96 21.70 -22.56
N LYS A 169 8.69 20.43 -22.90
CA LYS A 169 9.47 19.62 -23.86
C LYS A 169 9.24 20.02 -25.32
N THR A 170 8.14 20.71 -25.64
CA THR A 170 8.01 21.40 -26.94
C THR A 170 8.92 22.64 -27.04
N LEU A 171 9.63 22.99 -25.96
CA LEU A 171 10.54 24.14 -25.84
C LEU A 171 11.93 23.66 -25.34
N GLU A 172 12.55 22.69 -26.01
CA GLU A 172 13.88 22.13 -25.69
C GLU A 172 15.07 23.12 -25.70
N ASN A 173 14.85 24.43 -25.75
CA ASN A 173 15.91 25.44 -25.74
C ASN A 173 15.81 26.51 -24.64
N ASN A 174 14.78 26.50 -23.76
CA ASN A 174 14.63 27.55 -22.76
C ASN A 174 15.10 27.13 -21.37
N LYS A 175 16.23 27.69 -20.93
CA LYS A 175 16.72 27.70 -19.54
C LYS A 175 15.93 28.66 -18.64
N ASN A 176 14.64 28.89 -18.90
CA ASN A 176 13.79 29.68 -18.01
C ASN A 176 12.30 29.35 -18.19
N PHE A 177 11.49 29.79 -17.23
CA PHE A 177 10.04 29.56 -17.19
C PHE A 177 9.20 30.54 -18.05
N ASN A 178 9.82 31.51 -18.76
CA ASN A 178 9.12 32.67 -19.35
C ASN A 178 8.11 32.31 -20.45
N ASN A 179 8.13 31.07 -20.95
CA ASN A 179 7.23 30.58 -21.99
C ASN A 179 6.33 29.43 -21.54
N TRP A 180 6.36 29.05 -20.26
CA TRP A 180 5.51 27.99 -19.76
C TRP A 180 4.07 28.49 -19.63
N ILE A 181 3.13 27.63 -19.99
CA ILE A 181 1.69 27.87 -19.88
C ILE A 181 1.16 26.87 -18.87
N MET A 182 0.30 27.34 -17.97
CA MET A 182 -0.35 26.53 -16.95
C MET A 182 -1.86 26.59 -17.13
N LYS A 183 -2.53 25.45 -16.98
CA LYS A 183 -3.99 25.38 -16.87
C LYS A 183 -4.42 25.47 -15.41
N ASP A 184 -5.32 26.38 -15.11
CA ASP A 184 -5.98 26.42 -13.79
C ASP A 184 -7.02 25.30 -13.64
N GLU A 185 -7.70 25.28 -12.49
CA GLU A 185 -8.74 24.30 -12.14
C GLU A 185 -9.97 24.34 -13.08
N TYR A 186 -10.13 25.40 -13.87
CA TYR A 186 -11.18 25.55 -14.88
C TYR A 186 -10.66 25.28 -16.30
N GLY A 187 -9.42 24.80 -16.43
CA GLY A 187 -8.77 24.53 -17.71
C GLY A 187 -8.30 25.78 -18.46
N LYS A 188 -8.34 26.96 -17.84
CA LYS A 188 -7.91 28.20 -18.46
C LYS A 188 -6.38 28.29 -18.46
N GLU A 189 -5.84 28.47 -19.66
CA GLU A 189 -4.41 28.61 -19.88
C GLU A 189 -3.93 30.01 -19.50
N SER A 190 -2.82 30.09 -18.77
CA SER A 190 -2.15 31.33 -18.40
C SER A 190 -0.64 31.16 -18.43
N LYS A 191 0.09 32.20 -18.85
CA LYS A 191 1.54 32.18 -18.79
C LYS A 191 2.01 32.13 -17.34
N ILE A 192 3.04 31.34 -17.09
CA ILE A 192 3.73 31.33 -15.80
C ILE A 192 4.48 32.66 -15.65
N ILE A 193 4.35 33.25 -14.47
CA ILE A 193 5.03 34.48 -14.06
C ILE A 193 6.01 34.06 -12.98
N GLU A 194 7.30 34.27 -13.23
CA GLU A 194 8.34 33.97 -12.26
C GLU A 194 8.11 34.75 -10.95
N GLY A 195 8.32 34.10 -9.81
CA GLY A 195 8.06 34.64 -8.47
C GLY A 195 6.58 34.72 -8.08
N LYS A 196 5.65 34.45 -8.99
CA LYS A 196 4.23 34.38 -8.65
C LYS A 196 3.92 33.07 -7.93
N GLN A 197 3.17 33.17 -6.84
CA GLN A 197 2.63 32.01 -6.14
C GLN A 197 1.33 31.55 -6.80
N TYR A 198 1.24 30.24 -6.98
CA TYR A 198 0.09 29.52 -7.49
C TYR A 198 -0.44 28.61 -6.39
N ARG A 199 -1.73 28.29 -6.45
CA ARG A 199 -2.38 27.38 -5.50
C ARG A 199 -3.26 26.41 -6.27
N LYS A 200 -3.24 25.13 -5.87
CA LYS A 200 -4.11 24.09 -6.42
C LYS A 200 -4.60 23.20 -5.29
N LYS A 201 -5.92 23.12 -5.13
CA LYS A 201 -6.57 22.15 -4.25
C LYS A 201 -6.95 20.92 -5.05
N PHE A 202 -6.64 19.75 -4.52
CA PHE A 202 -6.98 18.48 -5.13
C PHE A 202 -8.26 17.89 -4.50
N PRO A 203 -9.03 17.05 -5.22
CA PRO A 203 -10.23 16.40 -4.69
C PRO A 203 -9.98 15.54 -3.45
N ASN A 204 -8.75 15.05 -3.27
CA ASN A 204 -8.31 14.33 -2.07
C ASN A 204 -8.06 15.24 -0.85
N GLY A 205 -8.33 16.54 -0.96
CA GLY A 205 -8.22 17.53 0.11
C GLY A 205 -6.81 18.08 0.32
N LEU A 206 -5.80 17.65 -0.44
CA LEU A 206 -4.47 18.25 -0.41
C LEU A 206 -4.49 19.65 -1.03
N ASP A 207 -3.73 20.57 -0.44
CA ASP A 207 -3.62 21.96 -0.90
C ASP A 207 -2.17 22.31 -1.18
N TYR A 208 -1.87 22.52 -2.46
CA TYR A 208 -0.53 22.80 -2.94
C TYR A 208 -0.39 24.28 -3.19
N LYS A 209 0.68 24.87 -2.69
CA LYS A 209 1.16 26.18 -3.14
C LYS A 209 2.50 26.00 -3.81
N TYR A 210 2.70 26.63 -4.95
CA TYR A 210 3.96 26.52 -5.66
C TYR A 210 4.36 27.82 -6.34
N MET A 211 5.65 27.97 -6.57
CA MET A 211 6.27 29.14 -7.18
C MET A 211 7.45 28.70 -8.04
N PHE A 212 7.60 29.34 -9.19
CA PHE A 212 8.74 29.15 -10.08
C PHE A 212 9.69 30.32 -9.90
N LYS A 213 10.96 30.06 -9.60
CA LYS A 213 11.97 31.11 -9.41
C LYS A 213 13.38 30.54 -9.54
N ASP A 214 14.27 31.23 -10.25
CA ASP A 214 15.69 30.88 -10.35
C ASP A 214 15.90 29.42 -10.82
N ASP A 215 15.17 28.99 -11.86
CA ASP A 215 15.16 27.61 -12.39
C ASP A 215 14.72 26.51 -11.41
N LEU A 216 14.12 26.90 -10.28
CA LEU A 216 13.55 26.00 -9.28
C LEU A 216 12.03 26.11 -9.18
N ILE A 217 11.41 25.00 -8.80
CA ILE A 217 10.00 24.87 -8.46
C ILE A 217 9.92 24.69 -6.95
N TYR A 218 9.43 25.69 -6.24
CA TYR A 218 9.19 25.63 -4.81
C TYR A 218 7.76 25.12 -4.59
N VAL A 219 7.59 24.07 -3.78
CA VAL A 219 6.29 23.45 -3.51
C VAL A 219 6.07 23.36 -2.01
N GLU A 220 5.02 24.02 -1.50
CA GLU A 220 4.44 23.81 -0.17
C GLU A 220 3.23 22.89 -0.32
N ILE A 221 3.23 21.76 0.36
CA ILE A 221 2.11 20.83 0.41
C ILE A 221 1.49 20.93 1.80
N LEU A 222 0.20 21.30 1.85
CA LEU A 222 -0.61 21.21 3.05
C LEU A 222 -1.44 19.93 3.00
N ASP A 223 -1.20 19.01 3.94
CA ASP A 223 -1.94 17.77 4.03
C ASP A 223 -3.32 17.93 4.70
N LEU A 224 -4.09 16.84 4.73
CA LEU A 224 -5.42 16.78 5.36
C LEU A 224 -5.41 17.08 6.88
N HIS A 225 -4.24 16.98 7.51
CA HIS A 225 -4.03 17.25 8.93
C HIS A 225 -3.45 18.64 9.19
N GLY A 226 -3.31 19.48 8.14
CA GLY A 226 -2.75 20.82 8.24
C GLY A 226 -1.24 20.89 8.34
N GLN A 227 -0.53 19.79 8.05
CA GLN A 227 0.93 19.74 8.08
C GLN A 227 1.51 20.27 6.77
N LYS A 228 2.64 20.96 6.87
CA LYS A 228 3.31 21.60 5.73
C LYS A 228 4.63 20.92 5.42
N SER A 229 4.75 20.41 4.20
CA SER A 229 6.03 19.94 3.65
C SER A 229 6.50 20.91 2.58
N TYR A 230 7.81 21.19 2.53
CA TYR A 230 8.40 22.05 1.51
C TYR A 230 9.38 21.27 0.65
N TYR A 231 9.31 21.48 -0.65
CA TYR A 231 10.23 20.89 -1.63
C TYR A 231 10.76 21.98 -2.57
N GLU A 232 12.03 21.89 -2.90
CA GLU A 232 12.65 22.60 -4.00
C GLU A 232 12.96 21.58 -5.09
N LEU A 233 12.40 21.76 -6.28
CA LEU A 233 12.59 20.86 -7.42
C LEU A 233 13.32 21.60 -8.54
N ASP A 234 14.13 20.91 -9.33
CA ASP A 234 14.57 21.46 -10.62
C ASP A 234 13.46 21.39 -11.69
N ILE A 235 13.73 21.99 -12.85
CA ILE A 235 12.82 21.98 -14.02
C ILE A 235 12.42 20.59 -14.52
N ASN A 236 13.16 19.54 -14.13
CA ASN A 236 12.87 18.15 -14.48
C ASN A 236 12.08 17.43 -13.38
N GLY A 237 11.74 18.12 -12.28
CA GLY A 237 11.03 17.56 -11.15
C GLY A 237 11.92 16.81 -10.14
N ASN A 238 13.25 16.90 -10.25
CA ASN A 238 14.14 16.28 -9.26
C ASN A 238 14.21 17.16 -8.01
N VAL A 239 14.04 16.54 -6.83
CA VAL A 239 14.18 17.23 -5.54
C VAL A 239 15.64 17.69 -5.34
N LYS A 240 15.84 18.99 -5.18
CA LYS A 240 17.11 19.63 -4.82
C LYS A 240 17.22 19.85 -3.32
N ASP A 241 16.13 20.24 -2.69
CA ASP A 241 16.04 20.41 -1.23
C ASP A 241 14.64 20.07 -0.72
N SER A 242 14.53 19.77 0.57
CA SER A 242 13.25 19.54 1.23
C SER A 242 13.31 19.97 2.68
N LYS A 243 12.27 20.67 3.14
CA LYS A 243 12.09 20.95 4.57
C LYS A 243 10.98 20.07 5.13
N PHE A 244 11.37 19.24 6.09
CA PHE A 244 10.48 18.33 6.78
C PHE A 244 9.49 19.13 7.66
N PRO A 245 8.26 18.63 7.86
CA PRO A 245 7.25 19.26 8.72
C PRO A 245 7.62 19.26 10.21
N TYR A 246 8.60 18.45 10.61
CA TYR A 246 9.09 18.31 11.99
C TYR A 246 10.61 18.44 12.00
N GLU A 247 11.19 18.76 13.15
CA GLU A 247 12.64 18.76 13.31
C GLU A 247 13.19 17.35 13.08
N LEU A 248 14.37 17.21 12.47
CA LEU A 248 14.97 15.89 12.20
C LEU A 248 15.16 15.07 13.48
N SER A 249 15.38 15.74 14.62
CA SER A 249 15.51 15.11 15.93
C SER A 249 14.27 14.34 16.38
N GLU A 250 13.11 14.65 15.80
CA GLU A 250 11.86 13.95 16.09
C GLU A 250 11.69 12.69 15.24
N TYR A 251 12.50 12.52 14.19
CA TYR A 251 12.45 11.35 13.32
C TYR A 251 13.30 10.19 13.81
N LYS A 252 12.87 8.98 13.46
CA LYS A 252 13.59 7.73 13.65
C LYS A 252 13.94 7.13 12.30
N LEU A 253 15.22 6.78 12.13
CA LEU A 253 15.67 5.98 11.01
C LEU A 253 15.51 4.50 11.38
N ILE A 254 14.70 3.77 10.62
CA ILE A 254 14.52 2.32 10.79
C ILE A 254 15.12 1.61 9.57
N VAL A 255 16.18 0.85 9.79
CA VAL A 255 16.85 0.03 8.78
C VAL A 255 16.87 -1.40 9.28
N ALA A 256 16.22 -2.30 8.55
CA ALA A 256 16.19 -3.71 8.88
C ALA A 256 17.60 -4.33 8.71
N GLU A 257 18.03 -5.16 9.66
CA GLU A 257 19.39 -5.72 9.68
C GLU A 257 19.72 -6.54 8.43
N ASP A 258 18.73 -7.25 7.89
CA ASP A 258 18.85 -8.06 6.68
C ASP A 258 19.08 -7.22 5.41
N GLN A 259 18.83 -5.90 5.45
CA GLN A 259 19.08 -4.98 4.35
C GLN A 259 20.49 -4.38 4.38
N ILE A 260 21.19 -4.48 5.52
CA ILE A 260 22.50 -3.86 5.72
C ILE A 260 23.58 -4.72 5.07
N VAL A 261 24.22 -4.18 4.03
CA VAL A 261 25.44 -4.77 3.44
C VAL A 261 26.67 -4.34 4.22
N ASN A 262 26.71 -3.08 4.67
CA ASN A 262 27.77 -2.56 5.51
C ASN A 262 27.25 -1.41 6.39
N LYS A 263 27.72 -1.34 7.64
CA LYS A 263 27.46 -0.24 8.58
C LYS A 263 28.78 0.21 9.20
N ASN A 264 29.15 1.47 9.00
CA ASN A 264 30.29 2.10 9.66
C ASN A 264 29.80 3.15 10.68
N ILE A 265 30.39 3.16 11.87
CA ILE A 265 30.07 4.11 12.94
C ILE A 265 31.32 4.92 13.28
N PHE A 266 31.21 6.25 13.23
CA PHE A 266 32.30 7.19 13.52
C PHE A 266 31.92 8.09 14.69
N LYS A 267 32.77 8.18 15.71
CA LYS A 267 32.59 9.18 16.77
C LYS A 267 33.12 10.54 16.29
N LEU A 268 32.37 11.60 16.54
CA LEU A 268 32.74 12.97 16.19
C LEU A 268 33.25 13.74 17.42
N PRO A 269 34.09 14.78 17.25
CA PRO A 269 34.72 15.49 18.36
C PRO A 269 33.76 16.15 19.37
N ASN A 270 32.54 16.48 18.94
CA ASN A 270 31.48 17.09 19.76
C ASN A 270 30.64 16.04 20.53
N GLY A 271 31.05 14.78 20.54
CA GLY A 271 30.30 13.68 21.16
C GLY A 271 29.12 13.18 20.32
N PHE A 272 28.91 13.71 19.12
CA PHE A 272 27.97 13.12 18.16
C PHE A 272 28.58 11.86 17.56
N TYR A 273 27.76 11.09 16.87
CA TYR A 273 28.25 9.96 16.08
C TYR A 273 27.58 9.93 14.71
N ARG A 274 28.36 9.54 13.71
CA ARG A 274 27.91 9.38 12.33
C ARG A 274 27.78 7.89 12.03
N GLU A 275 26.65 7.48 11.48
CA GLU A 275 26.43 6.13 10.97
C GLU A 275 26.28 6.19 9.45
N ALA A 276 27.15 5.48 8.74
CA ALA A 276 27.10 5.33 7.29
C ALA A 276 26.67 3.91 6.93
N TYR A 277 25.46 3.80 6.41
CA TYR A 277 24.80 2.59 5.94
C TYR A 277 24.99 2.41 4.44
N LYS A 278 25.46 1.23 4.03
CA LYS A 278 25.30 0.71 2.66
C LYS A 278 24.31 -0.44 2.72
N LEU A 279 23.23 -0.33 1.97
CA LEU A 279 22.16 -1.32 1.94
C LEU A 279 22.17 -2.07 0.60
N LYS A 280 21.35 -3.12 0.53
CA LYS A 280 21.03 -3.79 -0.74
C LYS A 280 20.46 -2.76 -1.74
N TRP A 281 20.54 -3.09 -3.04
CA TRP A 281 19.97 -2.27 -4.12
C TRP A 281 20.56 -0.86 -4.25
N ASN A 282 21.84 -0.70 -3.92
CA ASN A 282 22.57 0.57 -4.02
C ASN A 282 21.96 1.72 -3.19
N LYS A 283 21.18 1.40 -2.14
CA LYS A 283 20.65 2.39 -1.20
C LYS A 283 21.70 2.71 -0.14
N GLN A 284 21.77 3.97 0.26
CA GLN A 284 22.75 4.45 1.25
C GLN A 284 22.09 5.48 2.17
N ALA A 285 22.46 5.43 3.45
CA ALA A 285 22.12 6.48 4.41
C ALA A 285 23.38 6.91 5.16
N ASP A 286 23.53 8.22 5.31
CA ASP A 286 24.61 8.83 6.07
C ASP A 286 23.99 9.78 7.09
N VAL A 287 24.03 9.37 8.35
CA VAL A 287 23.22 9.98 9.41
C VAL A 287 24.12 10.41 10.55
N ILE A 288 23.92 11.62 11.05
CA ILE A 288 24.58 12.13 12.25
C ILE A 288 23.57 12.18 13.38
N PHE A 289 23.92 11.58 14.50
CA PHE A 289 23.12 11.54 15.71
C PHE A 289 23.82 12.32 16.83
N ASN A 290 23.02 12.95 17.70
CA ASN A 290 23.52 13.53 18.93
C ASN A 290 23.73 12.45 20.02
N GLN A 291 24.16 12.86 21.21
CA GLN A 291 24.42 11.95 22.34
C GLN A 291 23.17 11.21 22.86
N LYS A 292 21.96 11.68 22.52
CA LYS A 292 20.69 11.05 22.88
C LYS A 292 20.18 10.07 21.80
N GLY A 293 20.89 9.94 20.68
CA GLY A 293 20.46 9.14 19.54
C GLY A 293 19.43 9.82 18.65
N GLU A 294 19.27 11.15 18.74
CA GLU A 294 18.36 11.93 17.90
C GLU A 294 19.08 12.37 16.62
N ILE A 295 18.41 12.30 15.47
CA ILE A 295 18.98 12.67 14.17
C ILE A 295 19.22 14.18 14.11
N GLN A 296 20.42 14.59 13.76
CA GLN A 296 20.81 15.99 13.55
C GLN A 296 21.02 16.32 12.08
N HIS A 297 21.42 15.32 11.30
CA HIS A 297 21.62 15.45 9.86
C HIS A 297 21.42 14.09 9.20
N ILE A 298 20.85 14.08 8.01
CA ILE A 298 20.62 12.87 7.25
C ILE A 298 20.84 13.12 5.76
N ASN A 299 21.58 12.23 5.10
CA ASN A 299 21.73 12.20 3.66
C ASN A 299 21.36 10.81 3.14
N LEU A 300 20.32 10.76 2.32
CA LEU A 300 19.71 9.52 1.84
C LEU A 300 19.93 9.39 0.34
N ARG A 301 20.31 8.19 -0.11
CA ARG A 301 20.42 7.85 -1.54
C ARG A 301 19.71 6.54 -1.83
N GLY A 302 19.03 6.48 -2.98
CA GLY A 302 18.38 5.28 -3.48
C GLY A 302 17.05 4.95 -2.78
N GLY A 303 15.99 5.69 -3.10
CA GLY A 303 14.60 5.34 -2.75
C GLY A 303 14.33 5.16 -1.25
N TRP A 304 13.87 6.23 -0.59
CA TRP A 304 13.51 6.21 0.83
C TRP A 304 12.05 6.62 1.00
N GLU A 305 11.40 6.01 1.98
CA GLU A 305 10.07 6.38 2.41
C GLU A 305 10.17 7.18 3.71
N VAL A 306 9.48 8.31 3.75
CA VAL A 306 9.37 9.16 4.94
C VAL A 306 7.90 9.22 5.34
N LYS A 307 7.59 8.62 6.49
CA LYS A 307 6.27 8.67 7.10
C LYS A 307 6.24 9.80 8.12
N HIS A 308 5.85 10.99 7.69
CA HIS A 308 5.89 12.20 8.52
C HIS A 308 5.04 12.10 9.80
N LEU A 309 3.86 11.48 9.73
CA LEU A 309 2.98 11.27 10.89
C LEU A 309 3.62 10.41 11.98
N GLU A 310 4.25 9.30 11.57
CA GLU A 310 4.95 8.37 12.47
C GLU A 310 6.34 8.88 12.84
N LYS A 311 6.83 9.89 12.11
CA LYS A 311 8.20 10.42 12.16
C LYS A 311 9.22 9.30 11.94
N VAL A 312 8.97 8.48 10.92
CA VAL A 312 9.80 7.34 10.57
C VAL A 312 10.37 7.50 9.17
N ILE A 313 11.64 7.19 9.02
CA ILE A 313 12.36 7.13 7.75
C ILE A 313 12.79 5.68 7.54
N THR A 314 12.40 5.07 6.42
CA THR A 314 12.72 3.68 6.09
C THR A 314 13.18 3.56 4.64
N PRO A 315 14.04 2.59 4.29
CA PRO A 315 14.36 2.34 2.90
C PRO A 315 13.10 1.83 2.19
N LYS A 316 12.72 2.45 1.06
CA LYS A 316 11.58 1.99 0.26
C LYS A 316 11.94 0.66 -0.36
N TYR A 317 11.16 -0.40 -0.15
CA TYR A 317 11.50 -1.74 -0.63
C TYR A 317 11.56 -1.81 -2.16
#